data_AF-A0ABD0TT71-F1
#
_entry.id   AF-A0ABD0TT71-F1
#
_cell.length_a   1.000
_cell.length_b   1.000
_cell.length_c   1.000
_cell.angle_alpha   90.00
_cell.angle_beta   90.00
_cell.angle_gamma   90.00
#
_symmetry.space_group_name_H-M   'P 1'
#
loop_
_entity.id
_entity.type
_entity.pdbx_description
1 polymer ?
#
loop_
_entity_poly.entity_id
_entity_poly.type
_entity_poly.pdbx_seq_one_letter_code
_entity_poly.pdbx_strand_id
1 'polypeptide(L)'
;MIIHPLLRFTDSNFHGIGPPLFLNIQEFVELSMSGSTGDVSDIAHHYLAIAILFLIAVHMYRTNWAIGHVLKDILEAHKGPFTGQGHKGLYEILTTSWHAQLSLNLAMLGSLTIVVAHHMYSMPPYPYLAIDYGTQLSLFTHHIWIGGFLIVGAAAHETIFMVRDYDPTTRYNNILDRVLRHRDAIISHLNWACIFQIFLKAYHQRNFLDQ
;
A
#
# COMPACT_ATOMS: atom_id res chain seq x y z
N MET A 1 35.66 -43.73 -21.25
CA MET A 1 34.76 -44.47 -20.34
C MET A 1 34.52 -43.55 -19.15
N ILE A 2 33.62 -42.55 -19.27
CA ILE A 2 32.19 -42.61 -18.88
C ILE A 2 32.11 -43.32 -17.51
N ILE A 3 31.76 -42.65 -16.40
CA ILE A 3 30.38 -42.41 -15.96
C ILE A 3 30.34 -41.34 -14.84
N HIS A 4 29.48 -40.34 -15.04
CA HIS A 4 28.90 -39.41 -14.05
C HIS A 4 28.04 -40.16 -13.00
N PRO A 5 27.96 -39.72 -11.74
CA PRO A 5 26.72 -39.81 -10.97
C PRO A 5 26.19 -38.38 -10.76
N LEU A 6 25.20 -37.97 -11.53
CA LEU A 6 23.77 -37.99 -11.15
C LEU A 6 23.46 -37.05 -9.98
N LEU A 7 23.09 -35.82 -10.36
CA LEU A 7 22.17 -34.96 -9.64
C LEU A 7 21.02 -35.79 -9.05
N ARG A 8 20.95 -35.84 -7.72
CA ARG A 8 19.82 -36.44 -7.01
C ARG A 8 18.75 -35.36 -6.87
N PHE A 9 17.87 -35.26 -7.87
CA PHE A 9 16.55 -34.63 -7.71
C PHE A 9 15.71 -35.57 -6.83
N THR A 10 15.37 -35.18 -5.61
CA THR A 10 14.49 -35.96 -4.72
C THR A 10 13.04 -35.45 -4.80
N ASP A 11 12.18 -36.30 -5.36
CA ASP A 11 10.88 -36.79 -4.87
C ASP A 11 9.64 -35.91 -4.56
N SER A 12 9.63 -34.57 -4.67
CA SER A 12 8.35 -33.82 -4.52
C SER A 12 7.49 -33.78 -5.80
N ASN A 13 8.11 -33.86 -6.98
CA ASN A 13 7.40 -33.80 -8.28
C ASN A 13 6.74 -35.12 -8.71
N PHE A 14 7.06 -36.25 -8.06
CA PHE A 14 6.53 -37.58 -8.42
C PHE A 14 5.25 -37.94 -7.67
N HIS A 15 4.95 -37.24 -6.57
CA HIS A 15 3.62 -37.23 -5.98
C HIS A 15 2.80 -36.22 -6.79
N GLY A 16 2.08 -36.70 -7.81
CA GLY A 16 1.03 -35.89 -8.47
C GLY A 16 0.03 -35.35 -7.44
N ILE A 17 -0.95 -34.56 -7.86
CA ILE A 17 -2.01 -34.01 -6.98
C ILE A 17 -2.82 -35.17 -6.34
N GLY A 18 -2.26 -35.83 -5.32
CA GLY A 18 -2.94 -36.74 -4.44
C GLY A 18 -4.00 -35.95 -3.68
N PRO A 19 -5.09 -36.60 -3.24
CA PRO A 19 -6.26 -35.90 -2.75
C PRO A 19 -5.85 -34.95 -1.61
N PRO A 20 -6.11 -33.63 -1.72
CA PRO A 20 -5.82 -32.65 -0.67
C PRO A 20 -6.89 -32.76 0.41
N LEU A 21 -7.10 -33.97 0.93
CA LEU A 21 -8.12 -34.28 1.93
C LEU A 21 -7.57 -34.29 3.36
N PHE A 22 -6.24 -34.28 3.51
CA PHE A 22 -5.55 -34.12 4.79
C PHE A 22 -4.54 -32.97 4.67
N LEU A 23 -4.67 -31.95 5.54
CA LEU A 23 -3.70 -30.85 5.65
C LEU A 23 -2.37 -31.37 6.23
N ASN A 24 -1.51 -31.99 5.41
CA ASN A 24 -0.10 -32.17 5.76
C ASN A 24 0.79 -31.24 4.90
N ILE A 25 0.92 -29.99 5.35
CA ILE A 25 1.68 -28.93 4.65
C ILE A 25 3.20 -29.07 4.79
N GLN A 26 3.69 -29.95 5.68
CA GLN A 26 5.12 -30.12 5.94
C GLN A 26 5.84 -30.83 4.78
N GLU A 27 5.12 -31.61 3.97
CA GLU A 27 5.69 -32.34 2.82
C GLU A 27 6.10 -31.42 1.66
N PHE A 28 5.66 -30.15 1.64
CA PHE A 28 5.97 -29.17 0.59
C PHE A 28 7.10 -28.18 0.97
N VAL A 29 7.81 -28.43 2.08
CA VAL A 29 8.77 -27.49 2.69
C VAL A 29 10.14 -27.42 2.00
N GLU A 30 10.45 -28.30 1.04
CA GLU A 30 11.75 -28.28 0.32
C GLU A 30 11.80 -27.22 -0.80
N LEU A 31 11.77 -25.94 -0.43
CA LEU A 31 11.84 -24.86 -1.41
C LEU A 31 12.52 -23.61 -0.81
N SER A 32 13.76 -23.72 -0.33
CA SER A 32 14.65 -22.55 -0.20
C SER A 32 16.13 -22.90 0.01
N MET A 33 16.99 -21.99 -0.47
CA MET A 33 18.42 -21.80 -0.21
C MET A 33 19.42 -22.44 -1.18
N SER A 34 19.39 -22.02 -2.45
CA SER A 34 20.57 -22.04 -3.33
C SER A 34 21.07 -20.61 -3.50
N GLY A 35 22.30 -20.34 -3.05
CA GLY A 35 22.94 -19.01 -3.05
C GLY A 35 23.30 -18.43 -4.42
N SER A 36 22.46 -18.60 -5.44
CA SER A 36 22.66 -18.03 -6.77
C SER A 36 21.36 -17.46 -7.34
N THR A 37 21.30 -16.12 -7.40
CA THR A 37 20.42 -15.31 -8.27
C THR A 37 18.94 -15.71 -8.34
N GLY A 38 18.11 -15.08 -7.50
CA GLY A 38 16.66 -15.00 -7.64
C GLY A 38 15.92 -16.25 -7.17
N ASP A 39 15.59 -16.31 -5.88
CA ASP A 39 14.75 -17.38 -5.31
C ASP A 39 13.30 -17.23 -5.83
N VAL A 40 13.05 -17.77 -7.03
CA VAL A 40 11.72 -17.89 -7.64
C VAL A 40 10.77 -18.69 -6.72
N SER A 41 11.34 -19.58 -5.91
CA SER A 41 10.63 -20.29 -4.85
C SER A 41 9.95 -19.37 -3.84
N ASP A 42 10.71 -18.42 -3.28
CA ASP A 42 10.23 -17.51 -2.25
C ASP A 42 9.17 -16.58 -2.84
N ILE A 43 9.37 -16.16 -4.09
CA ILE A 43 8.36 -15.43 -4.86
C ILE A 43 7.08 -16.28 -4.99
N ALA A 44 7.17 -17.54 -5.40
CA ALA A 44 5.99 -18.41 -5.55
C ALA A 44 5.21 -18.58 -4.23
N HIS A 45 5.92 -18.80 -3.11
CA HIS A 45 5.30 -18.89 -1.79
C HIS A 45 4.64 -17.58 -1.36
N HIS A 46 5.29 -16.44 -1.62
CA HIS A 46 4.73 -15.13 -1.33
C HIS A 46 3.43 -14.87 -2.09
N TYR A 47 3.39 -15.19 -3.39
CA TYR A 47 2.19 -15.04 -4.21
C TYR A 47 1.05 -15.96 -3.74
N LEU A 48 1.37 -17.20 -3.35
CA LEU A 48 0.38 -18.12 -2.79
C LEU A 48 -0.21 -17.57 -1.47
N ALA A 49 0.65 -17.07 -0.57
CA ALA A 49 0.21 -16.48 0.69
C ALA A 49 -0.70 -15.27 0.48
N ILE A 50 -0.34 -14.37 -0.46
CA ILE A 50 -1.15 -13.21 -0.82
C ILE A 50 -2.48 -13.63 -1.45
N ALA A 51 -2.47 -14.64 -2.34
CA ALA A 51 -3.69 -15.13 -2.97
C ALA A 51 -4.69 -15.65 -1.94
N ILE A 52 -4.22 -16.45 -0.96
CA ILE A 52 -5.06 -16.95 0.13
C ILE A 52 -5.61 -15.79 0.98
N LEU A 53 -4.77 -14.81 1.33
CA LEU A 53 -5.17 -13.65 2.10
C LEU A 53 -6.28 -12.86 1.39
N PHE A 54 -6.11 -12.55 0.10
CA PHE A 54 -7.12 -11.81 -0.67
C PHE A 54 -8.39 -12.61 -0.93
N LEU A 55 -8.30 -13.94 -1.08
CA LEU A 55 -9.48 -14.80 -1.16
C LEU A 55 -10.30 -14.76 0.12
N ILE A 56 -9.68 -14.76 1.30
CA ILE A 56 -10.40 -14.61 2.57
C ILE A 56 -11.01 -13.20 2.67
N ALA A 57 -10.23 -12.16 2.32
CA ALA A 57 -10.67 -10.77 2.41
C ALA A 57 -11.89 -10.45 1.53
N VAL A 58 -12.00 -11.04 0.33
CA VAL A 58 -13.11 -10.76 -0.59
C VAL A 58 -14.47 -11.21 -0.04
N HIS A 59 -14.47 -12.19 0.88
CA HIS A 59 -15.70 -12.74 1.49
C HIS A 59 -16.17 -11.96 2.74
N MET A 60 -15.49 -10.88 3.13
CA MET A 60 -15.87 -10.08 4.30
C MET A 60 -17.14 -9.24 4.08
N TYR A 61 -17.41 -8.83 2.85
CA TYR A 61 -18.49 -7.89 2.53
C TYR A 61 -19.78 -8.59 2.10
N ARG A 62 -20.92 -8.08 2.58
CA ARG A 62 -22.23 -8.68 2.31
C ARG A 62 -22.61 -8.57 0.84
N THR A 63 -23.07 -9.69 0.28
CA THR A 63 -23.62 -9.78 -1.09
C THR A 63 -25.06 -10.33 -1.04
N ASN A 64 -25.59 -10.79 -2.19
CA ASN A 64 -26.95 -11.34 -2.32
C ASN A 64 -27.23 -12.53 -1.40
N TRP A 65 -26.20 -13.21 -0.87
CA TRP A 65 -26.34 -14.33 0.06
C TRP A 65 -26.54 -13.92 1.54
N ALA A 66 -26.74 -12.62 1.81
CA ALA A 66 -27.03 -12.04 3.13
C ALA A 66 -25.98 -12.24 4.24
N ILE A 67 -24.93 -13.02 4.02
CA ILE A 67 -23.78 -13.22 4.92
C ILE A 67 -22.72 -12.16 4.62
N GLY A 68 -22.11 -11.59 5.68
CA GLY A 68 -21.06 -10.58 5.60
C GLY A 68 -21.48 -9.21 6.15
N HIS A 69 -20.58 -8.24 6.05
CA HIS A 69 -20.77 -6.89 6.57
C HIS A 69 -21.13 -5.87 5.49
N VAL A 70 -22.07 -4.97 5.79
CA VAL A 70 -22.40 -3.83 4.94
C VAL A 70 -21.44 -2.69 5.26
N LEU A 71 -20.75 -2.15 4.25
CA LEU A 71 -19.73 -1.11 4.45
C LEU A 71 -20.30 0.15 5.11
N LYS A 72 -21.52 0.56 4.74
CA LYS A 72 -22.21 1.69 5.34
C LYS A 72 -22.44 1.49 6.85
N ASP A 73 -22.94 0.32 7.25
CA ASP A 73 -23.19 0.00 8.65
C ASP A 73 -21.89 -0.01 9.46
N ILE A 74 -20.81 -0.58 8.88
CA ILE A 74 -19.48 -0.54 9.51
C ILE A 74 -19.05 0.91 9.73
N LEU A 75 -19.13 1.77 8.71
CA LEU A 75 -18.71 3.17 8.82
C LEU A 75 -19.52 3.93 9.88
N GLU A 76 -20.85 3.80 9.86
CA GLU A 76 -21.72 4.49 10.80
C GLU A 76 -21.61 3.97 12.24
N ALA A 77 -21.24 2.71 12.44
CA ALA A 77 -20.97 2.16 13.77
C ALA A 77 -19.70 2.74 14.41
N HIS A 78 -18.73 3.20 13.61
CA HIS A 78 -17.47 3.76 14.10
C HIS A 78 -17.63 5.25 14.46
N LYS A 79 -18.10 5.50 15.69
CA LYS A 79 -18.23 6.85 16.28
C LYS A 79 -17.50 6.91 17.61
N GLY A 80 -16.71 7.97 17.80
CA GLY A 80 -15.99 8.24 19.04
C GLY A 80 -16.56 9.45 19.77
N PRO A 81 -16.30 9.58 21.09
CA PRO A 81 -16.78 10.70 21.90
C PRO A 81 -16.29 12.06 21.38
N PHE A 82 -15.11 12.09 20.75
CA PHE A 82 -14.48 13.30 20.24
C PHE A 82 -14.70 13.55 18.75
N THR A 83 -15.34 12.66 17.99
CA THR A 83 -15.44 12.75 16.51
C THR A 83 -16.83 13.11 16.00
N GLY A 84 -17.78 13.43 16.88
CA GLY A 84 -19.10 13.93 16.51
C GLY A 84 -19.94 12.83 15.88
N GLN A 85 -20.46 13.05 14.66
CA GLN A 85 -21.19 12.02 13.92
C GLN A 85 -20.29 10.97 13.25
N GLY A 86 -18.97 11.00 13.49
CA GLY A 86 -18.01 10.02 12.98
C GLY A 86 -17.99 9.96 11.45
N HIS A 87 -17.96 8.74 10.89
CA HIS A 87 -17.90 8.50 9.44
C HIS A 87 -19.24 8.61 8.70
N LYS A 88 -20.27 9.17 9.32
CA LYS A 88 -21.58 9.35 8.68
C LYS A 88 -21.45 10.20 7.40
N GLY A 89 -22.00 9.71 6.30
CA GLY A 89 -21.94 10.37 4.99
C GLY A 89 -20.71 10.00 4.14
N LEU A 90 -19.71 9.29 4.68
CA LEU A 90 -18.49 8.94 3.94
C LEU A 90 -18.76 7.88 2.86
N TYR A 91 -19.64 6.92 3.15
CA TYR A 91 -20.09 5.94 2.16
C TYR A 91 -20.73 6.65 0.95
N GLU A 92 -21.58 7.63 1.22
CA GLU A 92 -22.23 8.41 0.18
C GLU A 92 -21.20 9.25 -0.60
N ILE A 93 -20.23 9.91 0.05
CA ILE A 93 -19.14 10.64 -0.65
C ILE A 93 -18.45 9.74 -1.67
N LEU A 94 -18.00 8.57 -1.22
CA LEU A 94 -17.21 7.66 -2.03
C LEU A 94 -18.06 6.94 -3.07
N THR A 95 -19.38 6.84 -2.94
CA THR A 95 -20.24 6.20 -3.95
C THR A 95 -20.82 7.20 -4.96
N THR A 96 -20.96 8.48 -4.60
CA THR A 96 -21.54 9.50 -5.49
C THR A 96 -20.49 10.31 -6.25
N SER A 97 -19.29 10.53 -5.69
CA SER A 97 -18.25 11.34 -6.34
C SER A 97 -17.12 10.49 -6.90
N TRP A 98 -16.94 10.57 -8.22
CA TRP A 98 -15.79 10.01 -8.91
C TRP A 98 -14.48 10.69 -8.54
N HIS A 99 -14.49 11.99 -8.23
CA HIS A 99 -13.28 12.70 -7.82
C HIS A 99 -12.83 12.29 -6.41
N ALA A 100 -13.76 12.00 -5.50
CA ALA A 100 -13.43 11.46 -4.19
C ALA A 100 -12.79 10.06 -4.30
N GLN A 101 -13.36 9.17 -5.13
CA GLN A 101 -12.77 7.85 -5.38
C GLN A 101 -11.39 7.95 -6.03
N LEU A 102 -11.28 8.76 -7.10
CA LEU A 102 -10.02 8.91 -7.82
C LEU A 102 -8.93 9.51 -6.94
N SER A 103 -9.25 10.52 -6.13
CA SER A 103 -8.30 11.11 -5.18
C SER A 103 -7.74 10.07 -4.21
N LEU A 104 -8.61 9.28 -3.57
CA LEU A 104 -8.18 8.24 -2.63
C LEU A 104 -7.32 7.17 -3.31
N ASN A 105 -7.73 6.71 -4.49
CA ASN A 105 -6.99 5.72 -5.27
C ASN A 105 -5.61 6.23 -5.69
N LEU A 106 -5.51 7.49 -6.12
CA LEU A 106 -4.23 8.12 -6.49
C LEU A 106 -3.32 8.31 -5.27
N ALA A 107 -3.87 8.66 -4.09
CA ALA A 107 -3.10 8.79 -2.86
C ALA A 107 -2.49 7.45 -2.45
N MET A 108 -3.29 6.37 -2.49
CA MET A 108 -2.85 5.01 -2.16
C MET A 108 -1.85 4.48 -3.19
N LEU A 109 -2.15 4.60 -4.49
CA LEU A 109 -1.29 4.10 -5.56
C LEU A 109 0.02 4.90 -5.63
N GLY A 110 -0.02 6.21 -5.47
CA GLY A 110 1.18 7.05 -5.45
C GLY A 110 2.12 6.67 -4.30
N SER A 111 1.56 6.49 -3.09
CA SER A 111 2.31 6.02 -1.93
C SER A 111 2.89 4.61 -2.15
N LEU A 112 2.09 3.68 -2.69
CA LEU A 112 2.54 2.33 -3.01
C LEU A 112 3.67 2.35 -4.04
N THR A 113 3.61 3.21 -5.05
CA THR A 113 4.65 3.34 -6.08
C THR A 113 5.98 3.78 -5.47
N ILE A 114 5.96 4.70 -4.49
CA ILE A 114 7.17 5.10 -3.74
C ILE A 114 7.70 3.95 -2.88
N VAL A 115 6.81 3.19 -2.24
CA VAL A 115 7.19 2.00 -1.45
C VAL A 115 7.83 0.95 -2.36
N VAL A 116 7.29 0.71 -3.55
CA VAL A 116 7.86 -0.19 -4.57
C VAL A 116 9.27 0.25 -4.94
N ALA A 117 9.52 1.55 -5.13
CA ALA A 117 10.86 2.07 -5.42
C ALA A 117 11.88 1.66 -4.33
N HIS A 118 11.52 1.84 -3.05
CA HIS A 118 12.38 1.48 -1.93
C HIS A 118 12.58 -0.04 -1.80
N HIS A 119 11.54 -0.83 -2.06
CA HIS A 119 11.62 -2.29 -2.00
C HIS A 119 12.47 -2.86 -3.12
N MET A 120 12.30 -2.39 -4.37
CA MET A 120 13.08 -2.88 -5.51
C MET A 120 14.57 -2.52 -5.43
N TYR A 121 14.87 -1.37 -4.82
CA TYR A 121 16.25 -0.95 -4.59
C TYR A 121 16.94 -1.80 -3.51
N SER A 122 16.25 -2.07 -2.39
CA SER A 122 16.83 -2.81 -1.26
C SER A 122 16.75 -4.33 -1.39
N MET A 123 15.76 -4.84 -2.13
CA MET A 123 15.52 -6.26 -2.39
C MET A 123 15.27 -6.47 -3.89
N PRO A 124 16.33 -6.53 -4.73
CA PRO A 124 16.19 -6.68 -6.17
C PRO A 124 15.50 -8.00 -6.56
N PRO A 125 14.28 -7.98 -7.14
CA PRO A 125 13.51 -9.20 -7.38
C PRO A 125 13.89 -9.92 -8.68
N TYR A 126 14.65 -9.27 -9.56
CA TYR A 126 15.02 -9.81 -10.86
C TYR A 126 16.48 -10.29 -10.89
N PRO A 127 16.78 -11.43 -11.55
CA PRO A 127 18.15 -11.89 -11.72
C PRO A 127 19.04 -10.82 -12.35
N TYR A 128 20.25 -10.68 -11.81
CA TYR A 128 21.27 -9.73 -12.28
C TYR A 128 20.93 -8.23 -12.16
N LEU A 129 19.76 -7.86 -11.65
CA LEU A 129 19.39 -6.46 -11.45
C LEU A 129 20.29 -5.76 -10.41
N ALA A 130 20.77 -6.50 -9.40
CA ALA A 130 21.62 -5.95 -8.34
C ALA A 130 23.00 -5.46 -8.82
N ILE A 131 23.48 -5.96 -9.96
CA ILE A 131 24.79 -5.59 -10.53
C ILE A 131 24.67 -4.59 -11.69
N ASP A 132 23.44 -4.28 -12.13
CA ASP A 132 23.17 -3.25 -13.13
C ASP A 132 22.74 -1.94 -12.45
N TYR A 133 23.73 -1.12 -12.11
CA TYR A 133 23.53 0.15 -11.41
C TYR A 133 22.70 1.16 -12.21
N GLY A 134 22.81 1.16 -13.54
CA GLY A 134 22.09 2.10 -14.40
C GLY A 134 20.59 1.84 -14.39
N THR A 135 20.20 0.57 -14.48
CA THR A 135 18.80 0.15 -14.41
C THR A 135 18.21 0.34 -13.02
N GLN A 136 18.96 0.03 -11.95
CA GLN A 136 18.52 0.25 -10.57
C GLN A 136 18.20 1.73 -10.29
N LEU A 137 19.12 2.64 -10.62
CA LEU A 137 18.90 4.07 -10.44
C LEU A 137 17.71 4.57 -11.27
N SER A 138 17.62 4.14 -12.54
CA SER A 138 16.53 4.55 -13.43
C SER A 138 15.16 4.09 -12.91
N LEU A 139 15.03 2.83 -12.48
CA LEU A 139 13.79 2.30 -11.93
C LEU A 139 13.39 3.01 -10.64
N PHE A 140 14.35 3.27 -9.73
CA PHE A 140 14.08 3.99 -8.50
C PHE A 140 13.56 5.40 -8.80
N THR A 141 14.31 6.18 -9.60
CA THR A 141 13.92 7.55 -9.95
C THR A 141 12.57 7.58 -10.69
N HIS A 142 12.33 6.64 -11.61
CA HIS A 142 11.06 6.53 -12.32
C HIS A 142 9.86 6.35 -11.37
N HIS A 143 9.93 5.38 -10.44
CA HIS A 143 8.84 5.11 -9.51
C HIS A 143 8.65 6.24 -8.48
N ILE A 144 9.73 6.87 -8.01
CA ILE A 144 9.63 8.04 -7.12
C ILE A 144 8.89 9.20 -7.81
N TRP A 145 9.25 9.52 -9.06
CA TRP A 145 8.60 10.61 -9.79
C TRP A 145 7.14 10.31 -10.11
N ILE A 146 6.83 9.10 -10.58
CA ILE A 146 5.43 8.71 -10.81
C ILE A 146 4.64 8.78 -9.51
N GLY A 147 5.18 8.23 -8.42
CA GLY A 147 4.53 8.30 -7.11
C GLY A 147 4.27 9.73 -6.65
N GLY A 148 5.24 10.63 -6.83
CA GLY A 148 5.08 12.06 -6.55
C GLY A 148 3.98 12.71 -7.39
N PHE A 149 3.94 12.46 -8.71
CA PHE A 149 2.88 12.97 -9.58
C PHE A 149 1.48 12.47 -9.18
N LEU A 150 1.36 11.18 -8.82
CA LEU A 150 0.09 10.61 -8.38
C LEU A 150 -0.38 11.22 -7.05
N ILE A 151 0.51 11.44 -6.07
CA ILE A 151 0.16 12.07 -4.78
C ILE A 151 -0.30 13.53 -4.98
N VAL A 152 0.38 14.30 -5.83
CA VAL A 152 -0.06 15.67 -6.15
C VAL A 152 -1.40 15.65 -6.90
N GLY A 153 -1.59 14.69 -7.82
CA GLY A 153 -2.86 14.46 -8.50
C GLY A 153 -4.00 14.10 -7.54
N ALA A 154 -3.71 13.36 -6.47
CA ALA A 154 -4.69 13.05 -5.42
C ALA A 154 -5.20 14.31 -4.73
N ALA A 155 -4.29 15.21 -4.33
CA ALA A 155 -4.65 16.49 -3.71
C ALA A 155 -5.43 17.42 -4.67
N ALA A 156 -5.10 17.39 -5.97
CA ALA A 156 -5.83 18.13 -6.99
C ALA A 156 -7.27 17.63 -7.11
N HIS A 157 -7.48 16.30 -7.20
CA HIS A 157 -8.82 15.72 -7.27
C HIS A 157 -9.61 15.86 -5.95
N GLU A 158 -8.94 15.86 -4.80
CA GLU A 158 -9.57 16.19 -3.51
C GLU A 158 -10.12 17.62 -3.52
N THR A 159 -9.32 18.58 -4.01
CA THR A 159 -9.75 19.98 -4.13
C THR A 159 -10.93 20.13 -5.09
N ILE A 160 -10.92 19.42 -6.22
CA ILE A 160 -12.05 19.41 -7.17
C ILE A 160 -13.31 18.83 -6.52
N PHE A 161 -13.17 17.74 -5.76
CA PHE A 161 -14.26 17.17 -4.97
C PHE A 161 -14.85 18.21 -4.00
N MET A 162 -14.00 18.93 -3.26
CA MET A 162 -14.42 19.93 -2.28
C MET A 162 -15.16 21.12 -2.90
N VAL A 163 -14.85 21.46 -4.15
CA VAL A 163 -15.51 22.57 -4.87
C VAL A 163 -16.81 22.12 -5.52
N ARG A 164 -16.86 20.93 -6.12
CA ARG A 164 -17.97 20.53 -6.99
C ARG A 164 -18.99 19.63 -6.32
N ASP A 165 -18.52 18.65 -5.54
CA ASP A 165 -19.35 17.51 -5.11
C ASP A 165 -19.56 17.50 -3.58
N TYR A 166 -18.92 18.41 -2.84
CA TYR A 166 -19.09 18.54 -1.38
C TYR A 166 -20.30 19.44 -1.05
N ASP A 167 -21.20 18.91 -0.24
CA ASP A 167 -22.37 19.63 0.28
C ASP A 167 -22.33 19.67 1.82
N PRO A 168 -22.21 20.87 2.43
CA PRO A 168 -22.16 21.01 3.89
C PRO A 168 -23.51 20.78 4.58
N THR A 169 -24.63 20.85 3.86
CA THR A 169 -25.98 20.74 4.46
C THR A 169 -26.32 19.30 4.82
N THR A 170 -25.92 18.34 3.98
CA THR A 170 -26.12 16.91 4.21
C THR A 170 -25.02 16.27 5.06
N ARG A 171 -23.91 16.99 5.32
CA ARG A 171 -22.67 16.46 5.94
C ARG A 171 -22.27 17.20 7.21
N TYR A 172 -23.27 17.61 7.98
CA TYR A 172 -23.07 18.37 9.21
C TYR A 172 -22.45 17.55 10.35
N ASN A 173 -21.43 18.11 11.01
CA ASN A 173 -20.79 17.58 12.22
C ASN A 173 -20.24 16.14 12.10
N ASN A 174 -19.91 15.71 10.89
CA ASN A 174 -19.12 14.50 10.65
C ASN A 174 -17.62 14.80 10.71
N ILE A 175 -16.76 13.79 10.50
CA ILE A 175 -15.31 13.98 10.55
C ILE A 175 -14.79 15.06 9.58
N LEU A 176 -15.32 15.11 8.35
CA LEU A 176 -14.83 16.03 7.32
C LEU A 176 -15.22 17.48 7.62
N ASP A 177 -16.46 17.73 8.02
CA ASP A 177 -16.92 19.04 8.47
C ASP A 177 -16.11 19.53 9.68
N ARG A 178 -15.78 18.62 10.60
CA ARG A 178 -14.93 18.96 11.75
C ARG A 178 -13.56 19.42 11.29
N VAL A 179 -12.87 18.68 10.41
CA VAL A 179 -11.57 19.08 9.84
C VAL A 179 -11.63 20.48 9.25
N LEU A 180 -12.69 20.80 8.51
CA LEU A 180 -12.88 22.13 7.93
C LEU A 180 -13.05 23.23 8.99
N ARG A 181 -13.76 22.96 10.09
CA ARG A 181 -13.95 23.93 11.18
C ARG A 181 -12.68 24.32 11.93
N HIS A 182 -11.62 23.51 11.88
CA HIS A 182 -10.33 23.82 12.51
C HIS A 182 -9.18 23.86 11.50
N ARG A 183 -9.47 24.13 10.22
CA ARG A 183 -8.47 24.18 9.15
C ARG A 183 -7.34 25.18 9.43
N ASP A 184 -7.63 26.32 10.04
CA ASP A 184 -6.62 27.36 10.33
C ASP A 184 -5.60 26.88 11.37
N ALA A 185 -6.04 26.06 12.33
CA ALA A 185 -5.15 25.42 13.29
C ALA A 185 -4.25 24.39 12.58
N ILE A 186 -4.81 23.56 11.69
CA ILE A 186 -4.03 22.58 10.92
C ILE A 186 -2.96 23.28 10.07
N ILE A 187 -3.36 24.30 9.31
CA ILE A 187 -2.48 25.04 8.40
C ILE A 187 -1.38 25.76 9.18
N SER A 188 -1.70 26.41 10.30
CA SER A 188 -0.70 27.12 11.11
C SER A 188 0.31 26.18 11.77
N HIS A 189 -0.10 25.02 12.28
CA HIS A 189 0.81 24.03 12.85
C HIS A 189 1.71 23.42 11.77
N LEU A 190 1.16 23.12 10.59
CA LEU A 190 1.95 22.61 9.47
C LEU A 190 2.97 23.66 8.99
N ASN A 191 2.56 24.93 8.88
CA ASN A 191 3.45 26.04 8.54
C ASN A 191 4.60 26.17 9.54
N TRP A 192 4.29 26.14 10.85
CA TRP A 192 5.30 26.16 11.90
C TRP A 192 6.29 24.99 11.76
N ALA A 193 5.80 23.76 11.57
CA ALA A 193 6.63 22.58 11.45
C ALA A 193 7.59 22.67 10.24
N CYS A 194 7.10 23.16 9.09
CA CYS A 194 7.93 23.37 7.90
C CYS A 194 9.05 24.40 8.15
N ILE A 195 8.73 25.55 8.75
CA ILE A 195 9.71 26.60 9.06
C ILE A 195 10.74 26.08 10.08
N PHE A 196 10.28 25.36 11.11
CA PHE A 196 11.15 24.78 12.13
C PHE A 196 12.16 23.80 11.53
N GLN A 197 11.72 22.90 10.64
CA GLN A 197 12.59 21.95 9.96
C GLN A 197 13.65 22.65 9.09
N ILE A 198 13.27 23.72 8.38
CA ILE A 198 14.20 24.52 7.58
C ILE A 198 15.26 25.17 8.46
N PHE A 199 14.84 25.83 9.56
CA PHE A 199 15.76 26.48 10.48
C PHE A 199 16.74 25.48 11.10
N LEU A 200 16.26 24.32 11.54
CA LEU A 200 17.09 23.28 12.13
C LEU A 200 18.13 22.75 11.15
N LYS A 201 17.74 22.49 9.90
CA LYS A 201 18.66 22.01 8.85
C LYS A 201 19.70 23.08 8.51
N ALA A 202 19.31 24.34 8.44
CA ALA A 202 20.22 25.47 8.19
C ALA A 202 21.22 25.66 9.35
N TYR A 203 20.76 25.56 10.60
CA TYR A 203 21.61 25.64 11.78
C TYR A 203 22.68 24.53 11.81
N HIS A 204 22.28 23.29 11.50
CA HIS A 204 23.21 22.16 11.42
C HIS A 204 24.28 22.35 10.34
N GLN A 205 23.90 22.83 9.16
CA GLN A 205 24.86 23.10 8.07
C GLN A 205 25.87 24.20 8.44
N ARG A 206 25.45 25.26 9.14
CA ARG A 206 26.39 26.32 9.59
C ARG A 206 27.42 25.78 10.56
N ASN A 207 27.01 25.02 11.58
CA ASN A 207 27.94 24.47 12.56
C ASN A 207 28.93 23.45 11.97
N PHE A 208 28.61 22.82 10.84
CA PHE A 208 29.55 21.94 10.13
C PHE A 208 30.60 22.73 9.31
N LEU A 209 30.27 23.93 8.84
CA LEU A 209 31.18 24.80 8.09
C LEU A 209 32.12 25.61 9.01
N ASP A 210 31.74 25.78 10.27
CA ASP A 210 32.53 26.46 11.29
C ASP A 210 33.51 25.52 12.04
N GLN A 211 33.61 24.23 11.64
CA GLN A 211 34.60 23.24 12.10
C GLN A 211 35.65 22.97 11.01
#